data_AF-A0A7J7KIA4-F1
#
_entry.id   AF-A0A7J7KIA4-F1
#
_cell.length_a   1.000
_cell.length_b   1.000
_cell.length_c   1.000
_cell.angle_alpha   90.00
_cell.angle_beta   90.00
_cell.angle_gamma   90.00
#
_symmetry.space_group_name_H-M   'P 1'
#
loop_
_entity.id
_entity.type
_entity.pdbx_description
1 polymer ?
#
loop_
_entity_poly.entity_id
_entity_poly.type
_entity_poly.pdbx_seq_one_letter_code
_entity_poly.pdbx_strand_id
1 'polypeptide(L)'
;MLSMEDLADQRHRPFRHICQLCYRVLKLSQVGYRKNQETIAKWFPFMQKQIGYDVLAEDTITALLHDNRKLLEKHITASEIETFVNLVRKNRECRFLEYLSDLCVSNNQAIPITQELICKSVLSDKNADILIVTKLVKTEVEVEMEIEGMEEGEPPRMVLTTEEEEEVVLFWQCEERSKPIRDLAVGYQEGHQQDKSILDYYRYQLDLFSHMCLDRQYLAINSLSSQLSIDLILRCMSDDVLPWDLRAAFCRLMLHMHVDRDPQENVTPVKYARLWSEIPSHISIKDYEATCNRDPVKDEVKQKFATTLQFVEEYLSNVVNRSWSFADKEQNKLTYEVVQLCRYLIYFGFYGFSDLLRLTKTLLAILDCVPEQSLQDKLGSEVVKINTAGTHSNQLLNVK
;
A
#
# COMPACT_ATOMS: atom_id res chain seq x y z
N MET A 1 -0.74 49.36 5.41
CA MET A 1 -0.77 48.04 6.07
C MET A 1 0.14 47.14 5.27
N LEU A 2 1.09 46.44 5.90
CA LEU A 2 1.93 45.47 5.18
C LEU A 2 1.05 44.42 4.52
N SER A 3 1.33 44.10 3.25
CA SER A 3 0.75 42.93 2.61
C SER A 3 1.46 41.69 3.14
N MET A 4 0.77 40.54 3.19
CA MET A 4 1.38 39.28 3.63
C MET A 4 2.55 38.84 2.73
N GLU A 5 2.60 39.33 1.50
CA GLU A 5 3.67 39.11 0.55
C GLU A 5 4.98 39.83 0.97
N ASP A 6 4.87 40.95 1.69
CA ASP A 6 6.03 41.72 2.18
C ASP A 6 6.76 41.04 3.34
N LEU A 7 6.13 40.06 4.02
CA LEU A 7 6.75 39.25 5.08
C LEU A 7 7.84 38.31 4.55
N ALA A 8 7.85 38.03 3.25
CA ALA A 8 8.91 37.27 2.58
C ALA A 8 10.24 38.04 2.53
N ASP A 9 10.20 39.38 2.59
CA ASP A 9 11.38 40.25 2.48
C ASP A 9 12.25 40.21 3.76
N GLN A 10 13.57 40.27 3.59
CA GLN A 10 14.56 40.18 4.68
C GLN A 10 14.36 41.25 5.76
N ARG A 11 13.76 42.38 5.38
CA ARG A 11 13.46 43.52 6.29
C ARG A 11 12.45 43.16 7.38
N HIS A 12 11.57 42.19 7.14
CA HIS A 12 10.51 41.79 8.07
C HIS A 12 10.81 40.48 8.81
N ARG A 13 12.07 40.03 8.80
CA ARG A 13 12.53 38.84 9.53
C ARG A 13 12.12 38.82 11.02
N PRO A 14 12.19 39.93 11.79
CA PRO A 14 11.72 39.94 13.17
C PRO A 14 10.21 39.69 13.30
N PHE A 15 9.42 40.25 12.39
CA PHE A 15 7.96 40.04 12.36
C PHE A 15 7.62 38.59 12.01
N ARG A 16 8.31 37.99 11.04
CA ARG A 16 8.16 36.56 10.72
C ARG A 16 8.46 35.69 11.95
N HIS A 17 9.53 36.01 12.68
CA HIS A 17 9.87 35.27 13.90
C HIS A 17 8.78 35.39 14.98
N ILE A 18 8.20 36.57 15.17
CA ILE A 18 7.05 36.75 16.09
C ILE A 18 5.87 35.87 15.67
N CYS A 19 5.51 35.87 14.38
CA CYS A 19 4.44 35.01 13.86
C CYS A 19 4.72 33.51 14.10
N GLN A 20 5.94 33.05 13.83
CA GLN A 20 6.36 31.67 14.08
C GLN A 20 6.23 31.29 15.57
N LEU A 21 6.60 32.20 16.48
CA LEU A 21 6.43 31.99 17.92
C LEU A 21 4.95 31.94 18.31
N CYS A 22 4.10 32.80 17.75
CA CYS A 22 2.65 32.77 17.98
C CYS A 22 2.05 31.42 17.54
N TYR A 23 2.38 30.95 16.34
CA TYR A 23 1.92 29.64 15.85
C TYR A 23 2.46 28.49 16.69
N ARG A 24 3.70 28.58 17.16
CA ARG A 24 4.27 27.58 18.08
C ARG A 24 3.53 27.52 19.42
N VAL A 25 3.14 28.66 19.97
CA VAL A 25 2.31 28.72 21.18
C VAL A 25 0.93 28.13 20.92
N LEU A 26 0.29 28.46 19.80
CA LEU A 26 -1.00 27.88 19.39
C LEU A 26 -0.90 26.35 19.27
N LYS A 27 0.12 25.85 18.59
CA LYS A 27 0.40 24.42 18.45
C LYS A 27 0.57 23.71 19.80
N LEU A 28 1.21 24.35 20.79
CA LEU A 28 1.36 23.77 22.13
C LEU A 28 0.04 23.82 22.92
N SER A 29 -0.72 24.91 22.78
CA SER A 29 -1.99 25.12 23.50
C SER A 29 -3.11 24.14 23.12
N GLN A 30 -3.02 23.50 21.94
CA GLN A 30 -4.02 22.55 21.45
C GLN A 30 -3.70 21.10 21.81
N VAL A 31 -2.48 20.79 22.28
CA VAL A 31 -2.07 19.42 22.60
C VAL A 31 -2.90 18.90 23.77
N GLY A 32 -3.66 17.83 23.55
CA GLY A 32 -4.44 17.14 24.57
C GLY A 32 -5.63 17.93 25.14
N TYR A 33 -6.01 19.06 24.54
CA TYR A 33 -7.08 19.91 25.09
C TYR A 33 -8.14 20.34 24.06
N ARG A 34 -9.23 19.58 24.04
CA ARG A 34 -10.34 19.69 23.07
C ARG A 34 -10.97 21.08 22.97
N LYS A 35 -11.15 21.79 24.09
CA LYS A 35 -11.78 23.12 24.07
C LYS A 35 -10.94 24.13 23.28
N ASN A 36 -9.62 24.09 23.44
CA ASN A 36 -8.73 24.97 22.69
C ASN A 36 -8.71 24.59 21.21
N GLN A 37 -8.73 23.30 20.87
CA GLN A 37 -8.85 22.85 19.49
C GLN A 37 -10.11 23.40 18.82
N GLU A 38 -11.27 23.31 19.47
CA GLU A 38 -12.53 23.84 18.95
C GLU A 38 -12.52 25.39 18.84
N THR A 39 -11.83 26.10 19.74
CA THR A 39 -11.66 27.55 19.63
C THR A 39 -10.75 27.93 18.47
N ILE A 40 -9.62 27.23 18.30
CA ILE A 40 -8.64 27.49 17.24
C ILE A 40 -9.23 27.13 15.87
N ALA A 41 -10.02 26.05 15.78
CA ALA A 41 -10.69 25.63 14.54
C ALA A 41 -11.65 26.69 13.97
N LYS A 42 -12.20 27.59 14.80
CA LYS A 42 -12.99 28.73 14.28
C LYS A 42 -12.16 29.70 13.45
N TRP A 43 -10.85 29.77 13.72
CA TRP A 43 -9.90 30.61 13.00
C TRP A 43 -9.20 29.86 11.87
N PHE A 44 -9.70 28.68 11.49
CA PHE A 44 -9.15 27.88 10.40
C PHE A 44 -9.01 28.66 9.08
N PRO A 45 -10.03 29.41 8.60
CA PRO A 45 -9.90 30.19 7.37
C PRO A 45 -8.84 31.30 7.46
N PHE A 46 -8.58 31.80 8.67
CA PHE A 46 -7.52 32.78 8.89
C PHE A 46 -6.15 32.12 8.75
N MET A 47 -5.93 30.97 9.39
CA MET A 47 -4.66 30.24 9.30
C MET A 47 -4.36 29.77 7.87
N GLN A 48 -5.38 29.37 7.11
CA GLN A 48 -5.22 28.97 5.71
C GLN A 48 -4.65 30.07 4.82
N LYS A 49 -5.08 31.33 5.01
CA LYS A 49 -4.54 32.48 4.27
C LYS A 49 -3.07 32.74 4.55
N GLN A 50 -2.52 32.15 5.61
CA GLN A 50 -1.13 32.32 6.02
C GLN A 50 -0.23 31.14 5.63
N ILE A 51 -0.78 30.09 5.00
CA ILE A 51 0.01 28.96 4.51
C ILE A 51 0.91 29.43 3.36
N GLY A 52 2.16 28.98 3.35
CA GLY A 52 3.14 29.29 2.30
C GLY A 52 3.91 30.59 2.49
N TYR A 53 3.70 31.30 3.61
CA TYR A 53 4.46 32.50 4.00
C TYR A 53 5.57 32.21 5.03
N ASP A 54 5.94 30.95 5.26
CA ASP A 54 7.00 30.54 6.21
C ASP A 54 6.73 31.00 7.65
N VAL A 55 5.45 31.00 8.05
CA VAL A 55 4.99 31.41 9.39
C VAL A 55 4.61 30.22 10.29
N LEU A 56 4.80 28.97 9.86
CA LEU A 56 4.41 27.73 10.57
C LEU A 56 2.89 27.56 10.74
N ALA A 57 2.10 28.15 9.84
CA ALA A 57 0.65 27.96 9.82
C ALA A 57 0.30 26.51 9.46
N GLU A 58 0.99 25.95 8.46
CA GLU A 58 0.87 24.56 8.01
C GLU A 58 1.05 23.55 9.16
N ASP A 59 2.15 23.63 9.91
CA ASP A 59 2.43 22.72 11.03
C ASP A 59 1.36 22.76 12.13
N THR A 60 0.77 23.94 12.35
CA THR A 60 -0.26 24.13 13.38
C THR A 60 -1.59 23.55 12.91
N ILE A 61 -1.92 23.74 11.63
CA ILE A 61 -3.10 23.16 10.99
C ILE A 61 -3.01 21.64 10.98
N THR A 62 -1.90 21.06 10.54
CA THR A 62 -1.72 19.61 10.52
C THR A 62 -1.86 19.04 11.94
N ALA A 63 -1.22 19.66 12.94
CA ALA A 63 -1.36 19.23 14.33
C ALA A 63 -2.76 19.42 14.91
N LEU A 64 -3.55 20.37 14.40
CA LEU A 64 -4.95 20.59 14.82
C LEU A 64 -5.87 19.53 14.22
N LEU A 65 -5.62 19.13 12.98
CA LEU A 65 -6.46 18.22 12.23
C LEU A 65 -6.11 16.75 12.49
N HIS A 66 -4.86 16.48 12.85
CA HIS A 66 -4.37 15.15 13.20
C HIS A 66 -5.25 14.51 14.27
N ASP A 67 -5.79 13.33 13.96
CA ASP A 67 -6.66 12.51 14.81
C ASP A 67 -7.92 13.18 15.38
N ASN A 68 -8.39 14.26 14.74
CA ASN A 68 -9.57 15.00 15.18
C ASN A 68 -10.75 14.90 14.20
N ARG A 69 -11.30 13.69 14.05
CA ARG A 69 -12.46 13.39 13.16
C ARG A 69 -13.60 14.42 13.21
N LYS A 70 -14.05 14.83 14.39
CA LYS A 70 -15.17 15.78 14.54
C LYS A 70 -14.85 17.19 14.01
N LEU A 71 -13.58 17.60 14.07
CA LEU A 71 -13.16 18.89 13.52
C LEU A 71 -13.06 18.82 12.00
N LEU A 72 -12.54 17.71 11.48
CA LEU A 72 -12.46 17.44 10.04
C LEU A 72 -13.86 17.46 9.41
N GLU A 73 -14.80 16.71 9.97
CA GLU A 73 -16.18 16.63 9.44
C GLU A 73 -16.94 17.97 9.49
N LYS A 74 -16.57 18.88 10.39
CA LYS A 74 -17.29 20.15 10.60
C LYS A 74 -16.68 21.35 9.87
N HIS A 75 -15.36 21.38 9.76
CA HIS A 75 -14.62 22.57 9.31
C HIS A 75 -13.92 22.40 7.95
N ILE A 76 -13.85 21.18 7.41
CA ILE A 76 -13.32 20.95 6.07
C ILE A 76 -14.47 20.94 5.07
N THR A 77 -14.45 21.89 4.15
CA THR A 77 -15.38 21.94 3.00
C THR A 77 -14.58 21.92 1.70
N ALA A 78 -15.28 21.93 0.56
CA ALA A 78 -14.66 21.89 -0.76
C ALA A 78 -13.70 23.07 -1.00
N SER A 79 -14.00 24.27 -0.49
CA SER A 79 -13.13 25.44 -0.66
C SER A 79 -11.79 25.29 0.05
N GLU A 80 -11.76 24.64 1.21
CA GLU A 80 -10.55 24.37 1.96
C GLU A 80 -9.67 23.38 1.17
N ILE A 81 -10.27 22.31 0.62
CA ILE A 81 -9.55 21.34 -0.22
C ILE A 81 -9.00 22.00 -1.49
N GLU A 82 -9.78 22.83 -2.19
CA GLU A 82 -9.29 23.57 -3.35
C GLU A 82 -8.12 24.49 -3.01
N THR A 83 -8.12 25.10 -1.83
CA THR A 83 -7.00 25.91 -1.35
C THR A 83 -5.74 25.06 -1.16
N PHE A 84 -5.86 23.87 -0.57
CA PHE A 84 -4.74 22.92 -0.46
C PHE A 84 -4.23 22.45 -1.83
N VAL A 85 -5.12 22.15 -2.77
CA VAL A 85 -4.74 21.78 -4.14
C VAL A 85 -3.98 22.91 -4.84
N ASN A 86 -4.41 24.16 -4.67
CA ASN A 86 -3.70 25.32 -5.20
C ASN A 86 -2.32 25.52 -4.55
N LEU A 87 -2.15 25.18 -3.27
CA LEU A 87 -0.86 25.20 -2.59
C LEU A 87 0.08 24.12 -3.11
N VAL A 88 -0.42 22.91 -3.36
CA VAL A 88 0.32 21.83 -4.02
C VAL A 88 0.79 22.29 -5.40
N ARG A 89 -0.09 22.93 -6.19
CA ARG A 89 0.25 23.47 -7.51
C ARG A 89 1.35 24.54 -7.46
N LYS A 90 1.29 25.46 -6.49
CA LYS A 90 2.22 26.60 -6.39
C LYS A 90 3.61 26.20 -5.89
N ASN A 91 3.68 25.38 -4.84
CA ASN A 91 4.94 25.06 -4.18
C ASN A 91 5.54 23.72 -4.66
N ARG A 92 4.71 22.80 -5.19
CA ARG A 92 5.07 21.42 -5.56
C ARG A 92 5.83 20.66 -4.47
N GLU A 93 5.62 21.02 -3.20
CA GLU A 93 6.19 20.32 -2.07
C GLU A 93 5.34 19.11 -1.71
N CYS A 94 6.01 17.98 -1.52
CA CYS A 94 5.37 16.71 -1.19
C CYS A 94 4.64 16.70 0.16
N ARG A 95 5.01 17.58 1.09
CA ARG A 95 4.36 17.75 2.41
C ARG A 95 2.87 18.10 2.29
N PHE A 96 2.46 18.83 1.26
CA PHE A 96 1.05 19.18 1.08
C PHE A 96 0.21 17.98 0.62
N LEU A 97 0.79 17.02 -0.10
CA LEU A 97 0.13 15.75 -0.42
C LEU A 97 -0.01 14.87 0.84
N GLU A 98 1.01 14.85 1.70
CA GLU A 98 0.94 14.19 3.01
C GLU A 98 -0.23 14.73 3.84
N TYR A 99 -0.42 16.05 3.86
CA TYR A 99 -1.56 16.64 4.55
C TYR A 99 -2.89 16.22 3.95
N LEU A 100 -3.04 16.23 2.61
CA LEU A 100 -4.26 15.72 1.97
C LEU A 100 -4.51 14.25 2.32
N SER A 101 -3.46 13.45 2.42
CA SER A 101 -3.53 12.04 2.83
C SER A 101 -4.00 11.91 4.28
N ASP A 102 -3.46 12.72 5.20
CA ASP A 102 -3.87 12.75 6.61
C ASP A 102 -5.31 13.23 6.80
N LEU A 103 -5.86 14.04 5.89
CA LEU A 103 -7.26 14.46 5.96
C LEU A 103 -8.24 13.31 5.63
N CYS A 104 -7.80 12.31 4.86
CA CYS A 104 -8.61 11.14 4.52
C CYS A 104 -8.81 10.19 5.72
N VAL A 105 -7.91 10.22 6.72
CA VAL A 105 -7.85 9.24 7.80
C VAL A 105 -7.77 9.90 9.18
N SER A 106 -8.49 9.35 10.15
CA SER A 106 -8.31 9.70 11.56
C SER A 106 -8.28 8.43 12.40
N ASN A 107 -7.25 8.27 13.23
CA ASN A 107 -7.02 7.08 14.05
C ASN A 107 -7.10 5.76 13.26
N ASN A 108 -6.49 5.73 12.07
CA ASN A 108 -6.55 4.61 11.12
C ASN A 108 -7.97 4.22 10.64
N GLN A 109 -8.94 5.14 10.74
CA GLN A 109 -10.27 4.97 10.16
C GLN A 109 -10.50 6.00 9.04
N ALA A 110 -11.11 5.56 7.95
CA ALA A 110 -11.49 6.46 6.88
C ALA A 110 -12.55 7.48 7.34
N ILE A 111 -12.48 8.69 6.78
CA ILE A 111 -13.53 9.69 6.89
C ILE A 111 -14.22 9.84 5.52
N PRO A 112 -15.36 9.19 5.28
CA PRO A 112 -15.98 9.12 3.95
C PRO A 112 -16.29 10.48 3.34
N ILE A 113 -16.75 11.44 4.15
CA ILE A 113 -17.10 12.80 3.70
C ILE A 113 -15.87 13.52 3.16
N THR A 114 -14.76 13.46 3.89
CA THR A 114 -13.51 14.14 3.52
C THR A 114 -12.86 13.45 2.32
N GLN A 115 -12.86 12.11 2.29
CA GLN A 115 -12.43 11.35 1.11
C GLN A 115 -13.22 11.75 -0.14
N GLU A 116 -14.55 11.84 -0.06
CA GLU A 116 -15.39 12.24 -1.21
C GLU A 116 -15.01 13.64 -1.74
N LEU A 117 -14.83 14.62 -0.85
CA LEU A 117 -14.43 15.97 -1.22
C LEU A 117 -13.06 15.99 -1.91
N ILE A 118 -12.10 15.24 -1.36
CA ILE A 118 -10.74 15.13 -1.92
C ILE A 118 -10.78 14.42 -3.27
N CYS A 119 -11.53 13.32 -3.40
CA CYS A 119 -11.70 12.61 -4.68
C CYS A 119 -12.25 13.53 -5.78
N LYS A 120 -13.33 14.26 -5.48
CA LYS A 120 -13.95 15.17 -6.46
C LYS A 120 -13.04 16.32 -6.87
N SER A 121 -12.19 16.79 -5.96
CA SER A 121 -11.27 17.91 -6.23
C SER A 121 -10.00 17.44 -6.93
N VAL A 122 -9.27 16.48 -6.36
CA VAL A 122 -7.95 16.02 -6.84
C VAL A 122 -8.06 15.28 -8.18
N LEU A 123 -9.09 14.45 -8.36
CA LEU A 123 -9.29 13.67 -9.59
C LEU A 123 -10.04 14.45 -10.68
N SER A 124 -10.29 15.74 -10.48
CA SER A 124 -10.89 16.59 -11.52
C SER A 124 -9.87 16.88 -12.62
N ASP A 125 -10.31 16.87 -13.88
CA ASP A 125 -9.47 17.21 -15.05
C ASP A 125 -8.78 18.58 -14.92
N LYS A 126 -9.39 19.52 -14.16
CA LYS A 126 -8.81 20.84 -13.88
C LYS A 126 -7.50 20.78 -13.08
N ASN A 127 -7.32 19.71 -12.32
CA ASN A 127 -6.19 19.50 -11.41
C ASN A 127 -5.27 18.37 -11.87
N ALA A 128 -5.43 17.85 -13.09
CA ALA A 128 -4.57 16.80 -13.63
C ALA A 128 -3.09 17.22 -13.72
N ASP A 129 -2.80 18.53 -13.75
CA ASP A 129 -1.45 19.10 -13.82
C ASP A 129 -0.58 18.83 -12.57
N ILE A 130 -1.21 18.58 -11.42
CA ILE A 130 -0.50 18.27 -10.17
C ILE A 130 -0.17 16.77 -10.04
N LEU A 131 -0.80 15.92 -10.85
CA LEU A 131 -0.65 14.47 -10.74
C LEU A 131 0.44 13.98 -11.68
N ILE A 132 1.19 12.98 -11.21
CA ILE A 132 2.09 12.18 -12.02
C ILE A 132 1.29 11.02 -12.60
N VAL A 133 1.20 10.96 -13.93
CA VAL A 133 0.51 9.89 -14.64
C VAL A 133 1.47 8.72 -14.81
N THR A 134 1.00 7.51 -14.51
CA THR A 134 1.79 6.27 -14.62
C THR A 134 1.22 5.45 -15.76
N LYS A 135 2.04 5.07 -16.74
CA LYS A 135 1.61 4.24 -17.88
C LYS A 135 2.59 3.10 -18.10
N LEU A 136 2.06 1.97 -18.54
CA LEU A 136 2.87 0.88 -19.09
C LEU A 136 3.13 1.19 -20.57
N VAL A 137 4.39 1.38 -20.93
CA VAL A 137 4.82 1.71 -22.30
C VAL A 137 5.54 0.51 -22.87
N LYS A 138 5.08 0.06 -24.04
CA LYS A 138 5.75 -0.99 -24.80
C LYS A 138 6.81 -0.35 -25.69
N THR A 139 8.05 -0.81 -25.58
CA THR A 139 9.16 -0.40 -26.41
C THR A 139 9.69 -1.61 -27.14
N GLU A 140 9.80 -1.53 -28.47
CA GLU A 140 10.42 -2.57 -29.28
C GLU A 140 11.95 -2.42 -29.18
N VAL A 141 12.60 -3.42 -28.61
CA VAL A 141 14.06 -3.47 -28.49
C VAL A 141 14.59 -4.49 -29.48
N GLU A 142 15.54 -4.11 -30.32
CA GLU A 142 16.24 -5.03 -31.22
C GLU A 142 17.25 -5.85 -30.42
N VAL A 143 16.98 -7.15 -30.27
CA VAL A 143 17.85 -8.10 -29.59
C VAL A 143 18.58 -8.94 -30.63
N GLU A 144 19.89 -9.02 -30.50
CA GLU A 144 20.72 -9.91 -31.30
C GLU A 144 20.68 -11.32 -30.70
N MET A 145 20.01 -12.25 -31.37
CA MET A 145 19.99 -13.65 -31.01
C MET A 145 20.98 -14.45 -31.87
N GLU A 146 21.82 -15.26 -31.22
CA GLU A 146 22.64 -16.25 -31.89
C GLU A 146 21.79 -17.50 -32.17
N ILE A 147 21.54 -17.80 -33.44
CA ILE A 147 20.89 -19.06 -33.85
C ILE A 147 21.99 -20.02 -34.30
N GLU A 148 22.02 -21.22 -33.70
CA GLU A 148 22.89 -22.31 -34.15
C GLU A 148 22.54 -22.69 -35.59
N GLY A 149 23.56 -22.82 -36.44
CA GLY A 149 23.39 -23.22 -37.84
C GLY A 149 22.67 -24.56 -37.94
N MET A 150 21.79 -24.71 -38.94
CA MET A 150 20.99 -25.93 -39.13
C MET A 150 21.84 -27.15 -39.53
N GLU A 151 23.12 -26.96 -39.86
CA GLU A 151 24.06 -28.01 -40.25
C GLU A 151 25.29 -28.04 -39.32
N GLU A 152 25.79 -29.24 -38.99
CA GLU A 152 27.02 -29.44 -38.22
C GLU A 152 28.22 -28.79 -38.94
N GLY A 153 28.67 -27.64 -38.45
CA GLY A 153 29.86 -26.93 -38.94
C GLY A 153 29.62 -25.52 -39.49
N GLU A 154 28.37 -25.04 -39.55
CA GLU A 154 28.10 -23.63 -39.88
C GLU A 154 28.36 -22.71 -38.67
N PRO A 155 29.00 -21.53 -38.88
CA PRO A 155 29.15 -20.55 -37.81
C PRO A 155 27.77 -20.03 -37.36
N PRO A 156 27.58 -19.74 -36.06
CA PRO A 156 26.32 -19.20 -35.55
C PRO A 156 25.93 -17.92 -36.31
N ARG A 157 24.65 -17.82 -36.68
CA ARG A 157 24.12 -16.68 -37.43
C ARG A 157 23.46 -15.71 -36.45
N MET A 158 23.93 -14.47 -36.45
CA MET A 158 23.30 -13.37 -35.71
C MET A 158 21.98 -13.00 -36.40
N VAL A 159 20.86 -13.13 -35.70
CA VAL A 159 19.55 -12.68 -36.16
C VAL A 159 19.07 -11.57 -35.24
N LEU A 160 18.70 -10.43 -35.82
CA LEU A 160 18.05 -9.32 -35.11
C LEU A 160 16.57 -9.69 -34.96
N THR A 161 16.13 -9.93 -33.72
CA THR A 161 14.72 -10.11 -33.37
C THR A 161 14.26 -8.92 -32.54
N THR A 162 13.10 -8.35 -32.85
CA THR A 162 12.48 -7.33 -32.00
C THR A 162 11.77 -8.01 -30.83
N GLU A 163 12.22 -7.75 -29.61
CA GLU A 163 11.52 -8.11 -28.38
C GLU A 163 10.70 -6.90 -27.89
N GLU A 164 9.45 -7.12 -27.51
CA GLU A 164 8.62 -6.09 -26.87
C GLU A 164 8.97 -6.04 -25.37
N GLU A 165 9.66 -4.99 -24.93
CA GLU A 165 9.89 -4.73 -23.51
C GLU A 165 8.83 -3.75 -22.99
N GLU A 166 8.16 -4.13 -21.90
CA GLU A 166 7.10 -3.34 -21.30
C GLU A 166 7.61 -2.68 -20.01
N GLU A 167 7.82 -1.37 -20.06
CA GLU A 167 8.35 -0.60 -18.93
C GLU A 167 7.31 0.34 -18.32
N VAL A 168 7.43 0.57 -17.01
CA VAL A 168 6.60 1.54 -16.29
C VAL A 168 7.24 2.92 -16.36
N VAL A 169 6.55 3.86 -16.99
CA VAL A 169 7.03 5.23 -17.23
C VAL A 169 6.15 6.23 -16.47
N LEU A 170 6.82 7.18 -15.79
CA LEU A 170 6.16 8.29 -15.11
C LEU A 170 6.14 9.51 -16.01
N PHE A 171 4.97 10.15 -16.11
CA PHE A 171 4.73 11.36 -16.88
C PHE A 171 4.29 12.49 -15.95
N TRP A 172 4.96 13.65 -16.01
CA TRP A 172 4.62 14.81 -15.18
C TRP A 172 4.66 16.10 -15.99
N GLN A 173 4.10 17.19 -15.42
CA GLN A 173 3.86 18.45 -16.14
C GLN A 173 2.96 18.25 -17.37
N CYS A 174 1.77 17.69 -17.18
CA CYS A 174 0.82 17.43 -18.27
C CYS A 174 1.42 16.57 -19.40
N GLU A 175 2.21 15.56 -19.03
CA GLU A 175 2.89 14.63 -19.96
C GLU A 175 4.01 15.24 -20.82
N GLU A 176 4.49 16.46 -20.52
CA GLU A 176 5.64 17.05 -21.21
C GLU A 176 6.97 16.37 -20.87
N ARG A 177 7.08 15.84 -19.66
CA ARG A 177 8.27 15.13 -19.20
C ARG A 177 7.92 13.69 -18.88
N SER A 178 8.77 12.78 -19.32
CA SER A 178 8.66 11.36 -19.01
C SER A 178 10.01 10.78 -18.63
N LYS A 179 10.00 9.79 -17.74
CA LYS A 179 11.18 8.99 -17.42
C LYS A 179 10.75 7.61 -16.88
N PRO A 180 11.44 6.52 -17.24
CA PRO A 180 11.20 5.21 -16.65
C PRO A 180 11.37 5.24 -15.14
N ILE A 181 10.53 4.50 -14.42
CA ILE A 181 10.58 4.45 -12.95
C ILE A 181 11.89 3.83 -12.45
N ARG A 182 12.47 2.90 -13.23
CA ARG A 182 13.77 2.28 -12.96
C ARG A 182 14.91 3.30 -13.00
N ASP A 183 14.97 4.10 -14.05
CA ASP A 183 15.98 5.16 -14.20
C ASP A 183 15.88 6.22 -13.10
N LEU A 184 14.64 6.55 -12.69
CA LEU A 184 14.42 7.43 -11.54
C LEU A 184 14.94 6.81 -10.24
N ALA A 185 14.76 5.49 -10.06
CA ALA A 185 15.25 4.79 -8.88
C ALA A 185 16.77 4.69 -8.84
N VAL A 186 17.43 4.46 -9.99
CA VAL A 186 18.89 4.52 -10.09
C VAL A 186 19.39 5.92 -9.73
N GLY A 187 18.79 6.97 -10.31
CA GLY A 187 19.14 8.35 -9.96
C GLY A 187 18.88 8.72 -8.50
N TYR A 188 17.87 8.11 -7.86
CA TYR A 188 17.63 8.25 -6.42
C TYR A 188 18.76 7.64 -5.59
N GLN A 189 19.24 6.45 -5.96
CA GLN A 189 20.36 5.78 -5.29
C GLN A 189 21.69 6.54 -5.49
N GLU A 190 21.88 7.13 -6.67
CA GLU A 190 23.04 7.99 -6.99
C GLU A 190 22.98 9.38 -6.31
N GLY A 191 21.84 9.74 -5.71
CA GLY A 191 21.66 10.99 -4.98
C GLY A 191 21.31 12.19 -5.86
N HIS A 192 20.78 11.98 -7.06
CA HIS A 192 20.28 13.05 -7.91
C HIS A 192 19.06 13.73 -7.28
N GLN A 193 19.23 14.99 -6.87
CA GLN A 193 18.20 15.74 -6.13
C GLN A 193 16.88 15.89 -6.91
N GLN A 194 16.93 15.99 -8.24
CA GLN A 194 15.73 16.07 -9.08
C GLN A 194 14.94 14.77 -9.06
N ASP A 195 15.60 13.64 -9.35
CA ASP A 195 14.97 12.31 -9.35
C ASP A 195 14.42 11.98 -7.96
N LYS A 196 15.17 12.33 -6.90
CA LYS A 196 14.71 12.21 -5.51
C LYS A 196 13.43 12.97 -5.24
N SER A 197 13.37 14.24 -5.64
CA SER A 197 12.17 15.06 -5.44
C SER A 197 10.95 14.52 -6.18
N ILE A 198 11.14 13.96 -7.39
CA ILE A 198 10.07 13.38 -8.20
C ILE A 198 9.56 12.09 -7.57
N LEU A 199 10.45 11.20 -7.15
CA LEU A 199 10.06 9.94 -6.50
C LEU A 199 9.44 10.15 -5.13
N ASP A 200 9.96 11.09 -4.33
CA ASP A 200 9.32 11.45 -3.06
C ASP A 200 7.90 11.96 -3.31
N TYR A 201 7.72 12.89 -4.25
CA TYR A 201 6.39 13.39 -4.63
C TYR A 201 5.46 12.26 -5.09
N TYR A 202 5.95 11.36 -5.96
CA TYR A 202 5.19 10.23 -6.45
C TYR A 202 4.79 9.25 -5.33
N ARG A 203 5.69 8.96 -4.39
CA ARG A 203 5.38 8.14 -3.22
C ARG A 203 4.24 8.74 -2.40
N TYR A 204 4.29 10.03 -2.11
CA TYR A 204 3.22 10.71 -1.38
C TYR A 204 1.89 10.76 -2.17
N GLN A 205 1.96 10.81 -3.51
CA GLN A 205 0.77 10.66 -4.36
C GLN A 205 0.15 9.26 -4.24
N LEU A 206 0.97 8.20 -4.23
CA LEU A 206 0.49 6.82 -4.02
C LEU A 206 -0.10 6.62 -2.62
N ASP A 207 0.51 7.22 -1.60
CA ASP A 207 -0.04 7.23 -0.24
C ASP A 207 -1.41 7.92 -0.20
N LEU A 208 -1.55 9.08 -0.84
CA LEU A 208 -2.82 9.79 -0.97
C LEU A 208 -3.87 8.92 -1.68
N PHE A 209 -3.52 8.31 -2.82
CA PHE A 209 -4.42 7.42 -3.55
C PHE A 209 -4.87 6.22 -2.71
N SER A 210 -3.95 5.62 -1.95
CA SER A 210 -4.26 4.51 -1.05
C SER A 210 -5.30 4.90 0.01
N HIS A 211 -5.10 6.06 0.66
CA HIS A 211 -6.04 6.56 1.66
C HIS A 211 -7.36 7.08 1.07
N MET A 212 -7.37 7.54 -0.18
CA MET A 212 -8.58 7.89 -0.91
C MET A 212 -9.43 6.66 -1.25
N CYS A 213 -8.82 5.50 -1.47
CA CYS A 213 -9.50 4.23 -1.76
C CYS A 213 -9.92 3.45 -0.51
N LEU A 214 -9.40 3.80 0.67
CA LEU A 214 -9.65 3.12 1.94
C LEU A 214 -11.17 2.98 2.24
N ASP A 215 -11.57 1.83 2.80
CA ASP A 215 -12.95 1.48 3.15
C ASP A 215 -13.94 1.56 1.95
N ARG A 216 -13.50 1.08 0.78
CA ARG A 216 -14.32 0.92 -0.45
C ARG A 216 -14.89 2.22 -1.01
N GLN A 217 -14.10 3.29 -1.02
CA GLN A 217 -14.49 4.53 -1.67
C GLN A 217 -14.44 4.41 -3.20
N TYR A 218 -15.55 3.97 -3.80
CA TYR A 218 -15.65 3.67 -5.22
C TYR A 218 -15.44 4.85 -6.16
N LEU A 219 -15.63 6.08 -5.69
CA LEU A 219 -15.35 7.28 -6.49
C LEU A 219 -13.87 7.32 -6.89
N ALA A 220 -12.95 7.05 -5.95
CA ALA A 220 -11.52 6.96 -6.24
C ALA A 220 -11.18 5.68 -7.00
N ILE A 221 -11.67 4.53 -6.52
CA ILE A 221 -11.33 3.22 -7.10
C ILE A 221 -11.68 3.16 -8.59
N ASN A 222 -12.88 3.60 -8.98
CA ASN A 222 -13.30 3.51 -10.38
C ASN A 222 -12.51 4.45 -11.30
N SER A 223 -12.08 5.61 -10.79
CA SER A 223 -11.25 6.53 -11.55
C SER A 223 -9.82 6.02 -11.69
N LEU A 224 -9.20 5.62 -10.58
CA LEU A 224 -7.77 5.26 -10.51
C LEU A 224 -7.46 3.85 -11.03
N SER A 225 -8.35 2.86 -10.83
CA SER A 225 -8.11 1.47 -11.26
C SER A 225 -7.96 1.31 -12.76
N SER A 226 -8.46 2.27 -13.54
CA SER A 226 -8.26 2.32 -15.00
C SER A 226 -6.82 2.65 -15.40
N GLN A 227 -6.14 3.48 -14.61
CA GLN A 227 -4.77 3.92 -14.87
C GLN A 227 -3.74 3.01 -14.19
N LEU A 228 -4.06 2.52 -12.99
CA LEU A 228 -3.18 1.69 -12.17
C LEU A 228 -3.73 0.27 -12.08
N SER A 229 -3.43 -0.54 -13.10
CA SER A 229 -3.85 -1.94 -13.18
C SER A 229 -3.12 -2.83 -12.18
N ILE A 230 -3.68 -4.02 -11.90
CA ILE A 230 -3.05 -5.03 -11.03
C ILE A 230 -1.65 -5.39 -11.55
N ASP A 231 -1.52 -5.60 -12.85
CA ASP A 231 -0.26 -5.96 -13.50
C ASP A 231 0.82 -4.88 -13.32
N LEU A 232 0.46 -3.61 -13.55
CA LEU A 232 1.37 -2.49 -13.37
C LEU A 232 1.86 -2.38 -11.92
N ILE A 233 0.93 -2.44 -10.96
CA ILE A 233 1.27 -2.35 -9.53
C ILE A 233 2.15 -3.53 -9.12
N LEU A 234 1.84 -4.76 -9.60
CA LEU A 234 2.61 -5.94 -9.26
C LEU A 234 4.05 -5.88 -9.79
N ARG A 235 4.26 -5.36 -11.00
CA ARG A 235 5.62 -5.13 -11.54
C ARG A 235 6.41 -4.18 -10.66
N CYS A 236 5.81 -3.06 -10.24
CA CYS A 236 6.45 -2.13 -9.33
C CYS A 236 6.70 -2.73 -7.93
N MET A 237 5.81 -3.58 -7.42
CA MET A 237 6.02 -4.27 -6.13
C MET A 237 7.16 -5.31 -6.21
N SER A 238 7.30 -5.97 -7.35
CA SER A 238 8.27 -7.06 -7.58
C SER A 238 9.66 -6.55 -7.95
N ASP A 239 9.77 -5.31 -8.42
CA ASP A 239 11.03 -4.74 -8.87
C ASP A 239 11.98 -4.40 -7.70
N ASP A 240 13.09 -5.12 -7.60
CA ASP A 240 14.10 -4.92 -6.56
C ASP A 240 14.98 -3.67 -6.78
N VAL A 241 14.93 -3.04 -7.95
CA VAL A 241 15.62 -1.76 -8.22
C VAL A 241 14.94 -0.60 -7.48
N LEU A 242 13.62 -0.70 -7.28
CA LEU A 242 12.83 0.36 -6.65
C LEU A 242 13.08 0.41 -5.12
N PRO A 243 13.08 1.62 -4.52
CA PRO A 243 13.21 1.76 -3.07
C PRO A 243 12.12 1.02 -2.30
N TRP A 244 12.48 0.44 -1.15
CA TRP A 244 11.55 -0.31 -0.28
C TRP A 244 10.30 0.50 0.08
N ASP A 245 10.47 1.78 0.40
CA ASP A 245 9.38 2.70 0.75
C ASP A 245 8.38 2.89 -0.40
N LEU A 246 8.86 2.92 -1.65
CA LEU A 246 8.00 3.07 -2.83
C LEU A 246 7.24 1.78 -3.12
N ARG A 247 7.92 0.63 -3.01
CA ARG A 247 7.29 -0.70 -3.11
C ARG A 247 6.22 -0.88 -2.03
N ALA A 248 6.46 -0.38 -0.83
CA ALA A 248 5.49 -0.42 0.28
C ALA A 248 4.23 0.40 -0.05
N ALA A 249 4.40 1.58 -0.65
CA ALA A 249 3.28 2.40 -1.11
C ALA A 249 2.44 1.68 -2.19
N PHE A 250 3.08 0.97 -3.13
CA PHE A 250 2.38 0.14 -4.12
C PHE A 250 1.65 -1.05 -3.48
N CYS A 251 2.22 -1.69 -2.45
CA CYS A 251 1.54 -2.77 -1.70
C CYS A 251 0.27 -2.25 -1.02
N ARG A 252 0.35 -1.09 -0.38
CA ARG A 252 -0.80 -0.44 0.26
C ARG A 252 -1.88 -0.07 -0.76
N LEU A 253 -1.46 0.42 -1.93
CA LEU A 253 -2.37 0.74 -3.03
C LEU A 253 -3.07 -0.51 -3.58
N MET A 254 -2.33 -1.60 -3.80
CA MET A 254 -2.88 -2.89 -4.23
C MET A 254 -3.99 -3.35 -3.28
N LEU A 255 -3.72 -3.25 -1.98
CA LEU A 255 -4.67 -3.64 -0.94
C LEU A 255 -5.98 -2.85 -1.04
N HIS A 256 -5.92 -1.52 -0.99
CA HIS A 256 -7.13 -0.68 -0.88
C HIS A 256 -7.85 -0.44 -2.22
N MET A 257 -7.16 -0.57 -3.35
CA MET A 257 -7.76 -0.32 -4.66
C MET A 257 -8.30 -1.60 -5.32
N HIS A 258 -7.59 -2.71 -5.21
CA HIS A 258 -7.90 -3.93 -5.96
C HIS A 258 -8.36 -5.09 -5.06
N VAL A 259 -7.74 -5.29 -3.89
CA VAL A 259 -8.06 -6.43 -3.01
C VAL A 259 -9.29 -6.18 -2.14
N ASP A 260 -9.43 -5.01 -1.54
CA ASP A 260 -10.63 -4.62 -0.79
C ASP A 260 -11.68 -3.97 -1.73
N ARG A 261 -12.29 -4.81 -2.55
CA ARG A 261 -13.33 -4.42 -3.52
C ARG A 261 -14.53 -5.37 -3.40
N ASP A 262 -15.71 -4.94 -3.85
CA ASP A 262 -16.81 -5.89 -4.02
C ASP A 262 -16.50 -6.81 -5.22
N PRO A 263 -16.80 -8.12 -5.15
CA PRO A 263 -17.60 -8.82 -4.15
C PRO A 263 -16.80 -9.50 -3.01
N GLN A 264 -15.55 -9.08 -2.73
CA GLN A 264 -14.74 -9.72 -1.69
C GLN A 264 -15.32 -9.43 -0.29
N GLU A 265 -15.52 -10.48 0.49
CA GLU A 265 -16.01 -10.40 1.87
C GLU A 265 -15.24 -11.35 2.77
N ASN A 266 -15.19 -11.02 4.07
CA ASN A 266 -14.54 -11.86 5.06
C ASN A 266 -15.22 -13.24 5.12
N VAL A 267 -14.43 -14.28 4.90
CA VAL A 267 -14.90 -15.67 5.01
C VAL A 267 -15.13 -16.00 6.48
N THR A 268 -16.26 -16.63 6.77
CA THR A 268 -16.53 -17.19 8.10
C THR A 268 -15.70 -18.46 8.28
N PRO A 269 -14.70 -18.49 9.19
CA PRO A 269 -13.79 -19.63 9.29
C PRO A 269 -14.48 -20.88 9.82
N VAL A 270 -15.50 -20.70 10.67
CA VAL A 270 -16.24 -21.82 11.28
C VAL A 270 -17.70 -21.76 10.84
N LYS A 271 -18.09 -22.73 10.01
CA LYS A 271 -19.50 -22.96 9.64
C LYS A 271 -20.17 -23.84 10.69
N TYR A 272 -21.01 -23.23 11.53
CA TYR A 272 -21.79 -23.92 12.58
C TYR A 272 -22.97 -24.72 12.02
N ALA A 273 -23.56 -24.28 10.91
CA ALA A 273 -24.65 -24.97 10.23
C ALA A 273 -24.08 -25.81 9.07
N ARG A 274 -24.46 -27.09 9.01
CA ARG A 274 -24.11 -28.01 7.93
C ARG A 274 -25.31 -28.88 7.60
N LEU A 275 -25.50 -29.19 6.32
CA LEU A 275 -26.49 -30.19 5.92
C LEU A 275 -25.93 -31.60 6.17
N TRP A 276 -26.74 -32.46 6.79
CA TRP A 276 -26.35 -33.85 7.06
C TRP A 276 -25.95 -34.61 5.79
N SER A 277 -26.63 -34.33 4.67
CA SER A 277 -26.35 -34.93 3.36
C SER A 277 -25.01 -34.52 2.74
N GLU A 278 -24.39 -33.44 3.22
CA GLU A 278 -23.13 -32.91 2.69
C GLU A 278 -21.89 -33.40 3.45
N ILE A 279 -22.09 -34.17 4.53
CA ILE A 279 -20.99 -34.66 5.37
C ILE A 279 -20.50 -36.00 4.82
N PRO A 280 -19.29 -36.08 4.23
CA PRO A 280 -18.74 -37.35 3.75
C PRO A 280 -18.31 -38.24 4.92
N SER A 281 -18.23 -39.55 4.68
CA SER A 281 -17.76 -40.53 5.68
C SER A 281 -16.25 -40.45 5.95
N HIS A 282 -15.47 -39.90 5.00
CA HIS A 282 -14.05 -39.63 5.12
C HIS A 282 -13.73 -38.30 4.44
N ILE A 283 -12.80 -37.52 4.99
CA ILE A 283 -12.41 -36.22 4.42
C ILE A 283 -10.89 -36.09 4.40
N SER A 284 -10.33 -35.78 3.23
CA SER A 284 -8.94 -35.32 3.10
C SER A 284 -8.87 -33.80 2.87
N ILE A 285 -7.67 -33.22 2.96
CA ILE A 285 -7.45 -31.79 2.69
C ILE A 285 -7.89 -31.42 1.27
N LYS A 286 -7.58 -32.27 0.29
CA LYS A 286 -7.96 -32.05 -1.11
C LYS A 286 -9.49 -32.10 -1.30
N ASP A 287 -10.16 -33.02 -0.59
CA ASP A 287 -11.63 -33.12 -0.63
C ASP A 287 -12.29 -31.89 0.02
N TYR A 288 -11.69 -31.36 1.09
CA TYR A 288 -12.16 -30.14 1.75
C TYR A 288 -12.06 -28.91 0.83
N GLU A 289 -10.95 -28.74 0.13
CA GLU A 289 -10.75 -27.64 -0.82
C GLU A 289 -11.72 -27.72 -2.01
N ALA A 290 -11.91 -28.90 -2.60
CA ALA A 290 -12.86 -29.11 -3.69
C ALA A 290 -14.32 -28.83 -3.28
N THR A 291 -14.64 -29.00 -2.00
CA THR A 291 -15.98 -28.69 -1.46
C THR A 291 -16.15 -27.19 -1.19
N CYS A 292 -15.07 -26.49 -0.86
CA CYS A 292 -15.08 -25.06 -0.54
C CYS A 292 -14.97 -24.15 -1.78
N ASN A 293 -14.28 -24.59 -2.84
CA ASN A 293 -14.09 -23.86 -4.10
C ASN A 293 -15.24 -24.07 -5.11
N ARG A 294 -16.50 -24.15 -4.66
CA ARG A 294 -17.65 -24.34 -5.57
C ARG A 294 -18.22 -23.04 -6.14
N ASP A 295 -17.63 -21.90 -5.80
CA ASP A 295 -18.11 -20.58 -6.24
C ASP A 295 -17.30 -20.10 -7.47
N PRO A 296 -17.87 -20.19 -8.69
CA PRO A 296 -17.15 -19.85 -9.91
C PRO A 296 -16.70 -18.38 -9.95
N VAL A 297 -17.42 -17.49 -9.27
CA VAL A 297 -17.06 -16.05 -9.19
C VAL A 297 -15.79 -15.88 -8.36
N LYS A 298 -15.62 -16.66 -7.28
CA LYS A 298 -14.41 -16.61 -6.46
C LYS A 298 -13.21 -17.18 -7.20
N ASP A 299 -13.40 -18.20 -8.03
CA ASP A 299 -12.32 -18.79 -8.79
C ASP A 299 -11.78 -17.83 -9.88
N GLU A 300 -12.65 -17.11 -10.58
CA GLU A 300 -12.23 -16.07 -11.53
C GLU A 300 -11.43 -14.95 -10.84
N VAL A 301 -11.88 -14.49 -9.67
CA VAL A 301 -11.17 -13.45 -8.90
C VAL A 301 -9.84 -14.01 -8.38
N LYS A 302 -9.78 -15.27 -7.91
CA LYS A 302 -8.53 -15.92 -7.50
C LYS A 302 -7.51 -15.97 -8.63
N GLN A 303 -7.93 -16.29 -9.85
CA GLN A 303 -7.04 -16.29 -11.01
C GLN A 303 -6.43 -14.92 -11.29
N LYS A 304 -7.19 -13.83 -11.12
CA LYS A 304 -6.69 -12.46 -11.28
C LYS A 304 -5.58 -12.09 -10.30
N PHE A 305 -5.63 -12.64 -9.08
CA PHE A 305 -4.64 -12.38 -8.02
C PHE A 305 -3.62 -13.51 -7.85
N ALA A 306 -3.60 -14.52 -8.73
CA ALA A 306 -2.69 -15.66 -8.59
C ALA A 306 -1.22 -15.23 -8.57
N THR A 307 -0.85 -14.30 -9.45
CA THR A 307 0.50 -13.71 -9.50
C THR A 307 0.81 -12.87 -8.25
N THR A 308 -0.19 -12.18 -7.69
CA THR A 308 -0.04 -11.45 -6.42
C THR A 308 0.18 -12.40 -5.24
N LEU A 309 -0.54 -13.52 -5.18
CA LEU A 309 -0.36 -14.55 -4.15
C LEU A 309 1.05 -15.16 -4.24
N GLN A 310 1.52 -15.47 -5.45
CA GLN A 310 2.86 -15.95 -5.70
C GLN A 310 3.93 -14.96 -5.21
N PHE A 311 3.79 -13.68 -5.56
CA PHE A 311 4.69 -12.62 -5.08
C PHE A 311 4.77 -12.57 -3.55
N VAL A 312 3.62 -12.62 -2.86
CA VAL A 312 3.58 -12.59 -1.38
C VAL A 312 4.31 -13.81 -0.79
N GLU A 313 4.08 -15.01 -1.34
CA GLU A 313 4.74 -16.23 -0.86
C GLU A 313 6.25 -16.22 -1.11
N GLU A 314 6.68 -15.79 -2.30
CA GLU A 314 8.10 -15.67 -2.65
C GLU A 314 8.81 -14.62 -1.79
N TYR A 315 8.18 -13.46 -1.58
CA TYR A 315 8.72 -12.42 -0.73
C TYR A 315 8.91 -12.92 0.71
N LEU A 316 7.88 -13.52 1.32
CA LEU A 316 7.95 -14.01 2.69
C LEU A 316 8.98 -15.14 2.84
N SER A 317 9.09 -16.03 1.84
CA SER A 317 10.10 -17.09 1.83
C SER A 317 11.52 -16.52 1.75
N ASN A 318 11.72 -15.48 0.94
CA ASN A 318 13.01 -14.79 0.84
C ASN A 318 13.39 -14.08 2.16
N VAL A 319 12.41 -13.54 2.88
CA VAL A 319 12.63 -12.96 4.22
C VAL A 319 13.07 -14.03 5.23
N VAL A 320 12.48 -15.23 5.22
CA VAL A 320 12.92 -16.36 6.08
C VAL A 320 14.36 -16.78 5.79
N ASN A 321 14.72 -16.86 4.51
CA ASN A 321 16.05 -17.35 4.10
C ASN A 321 17.18 -16.36 4.45
N ARG A 322 16.87 -15.07 4.56
CA ARG A 322 17.83 -14.05 5.00
C ARG A 322 17.89 -14.07 6.53
N SER A 323 18.94 -14.70 7.08
CA SER A 323 19.09 -15.00 8.52
C SER A 323 19.07 -13.81 9.49
N TRP A 324 18.87 -12.56 9.04
CA TRP A 324 18.73 -11.33 9.83
C TRP A 324 17.59 -10.43 9.30
N SER A 325 16.40 -11.03 9.17
CA SER A 325 15.20 -10.50 8.50
C SER A 325 14.67 -9.13 8.96
N PHE A 326 15.18 -8.54 10.04
CA PHE A 326 14.66 -7.29 10.61
C PHE A 326 15.69 -6.19 10.88
N ALA A 327 16.93 -6.33 10.40
CA ALA A 327 17.98 -5.33 10.62
C ALA A 327 17.72 -4.02 9.86
N ASP A 328 17.14 -4.11 8.65
CA ASP A 328 16.86 -2.96 7.81
C ASP A 328 15.46 -2.39 8.08
N LYS A 329 15.41 -1.16 8.56
CA LYS A 329 14.17 -0.45 8.88
C LYS A 329 13.30 -0.22 7.63
N GLU A 330 13.90 -0.02 6.46
CA GLU A 330 13.14 0.23 5.23
C GLU A 330 12.51 -1.05 4.71
N GLN A 331 13.27 -2.16 4.72
CA GLN A 331 12.73 -3.48 4.41
C GLN A 331 11.58 -3.87 5.36
N ASN A 332 11.67 -3.51 6.64
CA ASN A 332 10.61 -3.78 7.63
C ASN A 332 9.29 -3.08 7.29
N LYS A 333 9.34 -1.88 6.70
CA LYS A 333 8.13 -1.17 6.25
C LYS A 333 7.46 -1.90 5.10
N LEU A 334 8.24 -2.35 4.10
CA LEU A 334 7.69 -3.17 3.02
C LEU A 334 7.11 -4.48 3.56
N THR A 335 7.84 -5.15 4.46
CA THR A 335 7.40 -6.40 5.07
C THR A 335 6.07 -6.22 5.80
N TYR A 336 5.88 -5.12 6.53
CA TYR A 336 4.61 -4.80 7.18
C TYR A 336 3.45 -4.69 6.18
N GLU A 337 3.63 -3.96 5.07
CA GLU A 337 2.58 -3.82 4.06
C GLU A 337 2.30 -5.14 3.33
N VAL A 338 3.32 -5.96 3.04
CA VAL A 338 3.16 -7.28 2.44
C VAL A 338 2.42 -8.24 3.38
N VAL A 339 2.74 -8.23 4.68
CA VAL A 339 2.03 -9.02 5.68
C VAL A 339 0.58 -8.55 5.83
N GLN A 340 0.34 -7.24 5.77
CA GLN A 340 -1.02 -6.70 5.80
C GLN A 340 -1.82 -7.13 4.56
N LEU A 341 -1.24 -7.02 3.36
CA LEU A 341 -1.83 -7.53 2.12
C LEU A 341 -2.16 -9.03 2.24
N CYS A 342 -1.20 -9.82 2.72
CA CYS A 342 -1.37 -11.25 2.97
C CYS A 342 -2.55 -11.54 3.92
N ARG A 343 -2.66 -10.80 5.03
CA ARG A 343 -3.75 -10.95 6.00
C ARG A 343 -5.12 -10.75 5.35
N TYR A 344 -5.29 -9.73 4.51
CA TYR A 344 -6.56 -9.49 3.82
C TYR A 344 -6.85 -10.57 2.77
N LEU A 345 -5.84 -11.01 2.02
CA LEU A 345 -6.00 -12.12 1.07
C LEU A 345 -6.44 -13.42 1.79
N ILE A 346 -5.94 -13.69 2.99
CA ILE A 346 -6.41 -14.80 3.83
C ILE A 346 -7.86 -14.59 4.26
N TYR A 347 -8.21 -13.40 4.78
CA TYR A 347 -9.56 -13.13 5.28
C TYR A 347 -10.62 -13.19 4.18
N PHE A 348 -10.28 -12.78 2.96
CA PHE A 348 -11.17 -12.89 1.80
C PHE A 348 -11.19 -14.30 1.16
N GLY A 349 -10.36 -15.23 1.67
CA GLY A 349 -10.40 -16.64 1.27
C GLY A 349 -9.71 -16.95 -0.05
N PHE A 350 -8.69 -16.18 -0.42
CA PHE A 350 -7.89 -16.43 -1.62
C PHE A 350 -7.02 -17.68 -1.52
N TYR A 351 -6.53 -17.99 -0.31
CA TYR A 351 -5.67 -19.15 -0.04
C TYR A 351 -6.46 -20.44 0.17
N GLY A 352 -5.96 -21.56 -0.39
CA GLY A 352 -6.41 -22.91 -0.04
C GLY A 352 -5.97 -23.31 1.37
N PHE A 353 -6.54 -24.39 1.92
CA PHE A 353 -6.15 -24.87 3.24
C PHE A 353 -4.70 -25.38 3.25
N SER A 354 -4.28 -26.04 2.16
CA SER A 354 -2.88 -26.45 1.97
C SER A 354 -1.93 -25.26 1.93
N ASP A 355 -2.30 -24.18 1.23
CA ASP A 355 -1.49 -22.97 1.16
C ASP A 355 -1.40 -22.26 2.51
N LEU A 356 -2.50 -22.21 3.26
CA LEU A 356 -2.51 -21.67 4.62
C LEU A 356 -1.56 -22.42 5.55
N LEU A 357 -1.47 -23.75 5.44
CA LEU A 357 -0.52 -24.55 6.21
C LEU A 357 0.93 -24.24 5.82
N ARG A 358 1.23 -24.10 4.52
CA ARG A 358 2.57 -23.69 4.03
C ARG A 358 2.94 -22.31 4.56
N LEU A 359 2.05 -21.34 4.37
CA LEU A 359 2.23 -19.96 4.79
C LEU A 359 2.41 -19.82 6.31
N THR A 360 1.65 -20.58 7.10
CA THR A 360 1.80 -20.57 8.57
C THR A 360 3.20 -21.04 8.98
N LYS A 361 3.77 -22.05 8.32
CA LYS A 361 5.15 -22.49 8.60
C LYS A 361 6.16 -21.40 8.26
N THR A 362 6.01 -20.74 7.11
CA THR A 362 6.87 -19.62 6.70
C THR A 362 6.78 -18.48 7.71
N LEU A 363 5.57 -18.05 8.10
CA LEU A 363 5.38 -16.97 9.07
C LEU A 363 5.94 -17.31 10.47
N LEU A 364 5.80 -18.55 10.93
CA LEU A 364 6.41 -19.00 12.19
C LEU A 364 7.93 -18.95 12.11
N ALA A 365 8.52 -19.38 10.99
CA ALA A 365 9.97 -19.29 10.78
C ALA A 365 10.48 -17.84 10.79
N ILE A 366 9.72 -16.88 10.23
CA ILE A 366 10.02 -15.44 10.31
C ILE A 366 10.04 -14.98 11.78
N LEU A 367 9.02 -15.33 12.56
CA LEU A 367 8.90 -14.93 13.96
C LEU A 367 9.98 -15.55 14.85
N ASP A 368 10.29 -16.83 14.62
CA ASP A 368 11.31 -17.54 15.38
C ASP A 368 12.74 -17.09 15.01
N CYS A 369 12.91 -16.32 13.93
CA CYS A 369 14.21 -15.89 13.40
C CYS A 369 15.18 -17.06 13.14
N VAL A 370 14.65 -18.27 12.93
CA VAL A 370 15.45 -19.48 12.67
C VAL A 370 15.21 -19.94 11.23
N PRO A 371 16.27 -20.16 10.42
CA PRO A 371 16.11 -20.63 9.05
C PRO A 371 15.36 -21.98 8.99
N GLU A 372 14.56 -22.13 7.93
CA GLU A 372 13.60 -23.22 7.69
C GLU A 372 14.22 -24.64 7.79
N GLN A 373 15.52 -24.75 7.52
CA GLN A 373 16.30 -25.99 7.64
C GLN A 373 16.30 -26.58 9.06
N SER A 374 16.14 -25.75 10.10
CA SER A 374 16.08 -26.22 11.49
C SER A 374 14.72 -26.77 11.93
N LEU A 375 13.65 -26.52 11.16
CA LEU A 375 12.29 -26.94 11.48
C LEU A 375 11.97 -28.35 10.95
N GLN A 376 12.61 -28.77 9.84
CA GLN A 376 12.46 -30.13 9.31
C GLN A 376 13.05 -31.19 10.26
N ASP A 377 14.17 -30.88 10.93
CA ASP A 377 14.80 -31.78 11.91
C ASP A 377 13.97 -31.96 13.19
N LYS A 378 13.16 -30.95 13.57
CA LYS A 378 12.32 -31.04 14.78
C LYS A 378 11.03 -31.82 14.52
N LEU A 379 10.35 -31.61 13.38
CA LEU A 379 9.12 -32.35 13.07
C LEU A 379 9.36 -33.80 12.63
N GLY A 380 10.55 -34.15 12.13
CA GLY A 380 10.92 -35.54 11.84
C GLY A 380 11.04 -36.42 13.09
N SER A 381 11.23 -35.83 14.27
CA SER A 381 11.46 -36.54 15.53
C SER A 381 10.19 -36.80 16.37
N GLU A 382 9.09 -36.08 16.11
CA GLU A 382 7.85 -36.19 16.89
C GLU A 382 6.73 -37.01 16.23
N VAL A 383 6.87 -37.41 14.96
CA VAL A 383 5.79 -38.11 14.22
C VAL A 383 5.81 -39.64 14.41
N VAL A 384 6.73 -40.22 15.19
CA VAL A 384 6.71 -41.67 15.51
C VAL A 384 6.61 -41.90 17.00
N LYS A 385 5.40 -41.73 17.56
CA LYS A 385 4.91 -42.40 18.80
C LYS A 385 3.43 -42.15 19.04
N ILE A 386 2.59 -42.43 18.06
CA ILE A 386 1.17 -42.74 18.33
C ILE A 386 0.91 -44.12 17.74
N ASN A 387 1.29 -45.16 18.47
CA ASN A 387 0.80 -46.51 18.23
C ASN A 387 0.40 -47.15 19.55
N THR A 388 -0.89 -47.52 19.59
CA THR A 388 -1.45 -48.71 20.23
C THR A 388 -1.31 -48.84 21.75
N ALA A 389 -2.27 -48.29 22.49
CA ALA A 389 -2.71 -48.85 23.77
C ALA A 389 -4.21 -48.57 23.96
N GLY A 390 -5.05 -49.53 23.60
CA GLY A 390 -6.51 -49.40 23.66
C GLY A 390 -7.23 -50.73 23.45
N THR A 391 -6.75 -51.79 24.11
CA THR A 391 -7.48 -53.05 24.28
C THR A 391 -7.50 -53.42 25.75
N HIS A 392 -8.67 -53.86 26.21
CA HIS A 392 -9.07 -54.19 27.60
C HIS A 392 -9.43 -52.94 28.43
N SER A 393 -10.61 -52.81 29.05
CA SER A 393 -11.51 -53.82 29.60
C SER A 393 -12.90 -53.24 29.86
N ASN A 394 -13.94 -53.94 29.38
CA ASN A 394 -15.29 -53.87 29.92
C ASN A 394 -15.26 -54.30 31.40
N GLN A 395 -15.59 -53.41 32.33
CA GLN A 395 -16.16 -53.80 33.61
C GLN A 395 -17.32 -52.89 33.99
N LEU A 396 -18.49 -53.52 33.99
CA LEU A 396 -19.71 -53.11 34.65
C LEU A 396 -19.43 -52.75 36.11
N LEU A 397 -19.82 -51.56 36.55
CA LEU A 397 -20.10 -51.29 37.95
C LEU A 397 -21.40 -50.53 38.07
N ASN A 398 -22.43 -51.35 38.28
CA ASN A 398 -23.75 -51.01 38.75
C ASN A 398 -23.63 -50.64 40.24
N VAL A 399 -23.99 -49.43 40.64
CA VAL A 399 -24.20 -49.08 42.06
C VAL A 399 -25.42 -48.17 42.19
N LYS A 400 -26.52 -48.82 42.57
CA LYS A 400 -27.66 -48.42 43.41
C LYS A 400 -28.22 -47.01 43.32
#